data_AF-A0A9X3XJK3-F1
#
_entry.id   AF-A0A9X3XJK3-F1
#
_cell.length_a   1.000
_cell.length_b   1.000
_cell.length_c   1.000
_cell.angle_alpha   90.00
_cell.angle_beta   90.00
_cell.angle_gamma   90.00
#
_symmetry.space_group_name_H-M   'P 1'
#
loop_
_entity.id
_entity.type
_entity.pdbx_description
1 polymer ?
#
loop_
_entity_poly.entity_id
_entity_poly.type
_entity_poly.pdbx_seq_one_letter_code
_entity_poly.pdbx_strand_id
1 'polypeptide(L)'
;MAFRKLKDYENEIDILNECIEHIRNNSTKVSKFEVRRDKVIQLLYKQKEAEKRKLENENLKTEKSIVFSNSLLRSNGRAILQLTDDMVLIKIYDMVAQAVRKTGVNSKGIRDAAKGVQKHAGGYIWK
;
A
#
# COMPACT_ATOMS: atom_id res chain seq x y z
N MET A 1 28.95 16.18 11.92
CA MET A 1 28.18 15.04 11.37
C MET A 1 28.82 13.74 11.88
N ALA A 2 28.16 12.99 12.76
CA ALA A 2 28.69 11.74 13.27
C ALA A 2 28.15 10.57 12.44
N PHE A 3 28.98 9.99 11.57
CA PHE A 3 28.66 8.75 10.86
C PHE A 3 28.59 7.61 11.88
N ARG A 4 27.38 7.25 12.31
CA ARG A 4 27.17 5.96 12.98
C ARG A 4 27.34 4.88 11.91
N LYS A 5 28.50 4.22 11.86
CA LYS A 5 28.67 3.01 11.04
C LYS A 5 27.62 2.00 11.51
N LEU A 6 26.65 1.68 10.65
CA LEU A 6 25.74 0.58 10.90
C LEU A 6 26.58 -0.68 11.09
N LYS A 7 26.28 -1.41 12.15
CA LYS A 7 27.00 -2.64 12.47
C LYS A 7 26.48 -3.73 11.52
N ASP A 8 27.32 -4.12 10.57
CA ASP A 8 27.04 -5.21 9.64
C ASP A 8 27.29 -6.54 10.34
N TYR A 9 26.22 -7.12 10.88
CA TYR A 9 26.30 -8.39 11.60
C TYR A 9 26.56 -9.57 10.65
N GLU A 10 26.19 -9.48 9.37
CA GLU A 10 26.41 -10.55 8.39
C GLU A 10 27.91 -10.63 8.08
N ASN A 11 28.54 -9.51 7.74
CA ASN A 11 29.99 -9.44 7.55
C ASN A 11 30.79 -9.81 8.81
N GLU A 12 30.30 -9.49 10.02
CA GLU A 12 30.96 -9.94 11.26
C GLU A 12 30.84 -11.46 11.46
N ILE A 13 29.74 -12.11 11.07
CA ILE A 13 29.60 -13.57 11.14
C ILE A 13 30.60 -14.25 10.21
N ASP A 14 30.74 -13.75 8.98
CA ASP A 14 31.63 -14.34 7.98
C ASP A 14 33.10 -14.30 8.43
N ILE A 15 33.54 -13.14 8.93
CA ILE A 15 34.90 -12.99 9.48
C ILE A 15 35.11 -13.93 10.67
N LEU A 16 34.10 -14.10 11.54
CA LEU A 16 34.21 -14.98 12.72
C LEU A 16 34.27 -16.46 12.32
N ASN A 17 33.51 -16.88 11.31
CA ASN A 17 33.56 -18.23 10.77
C ASN A 17 34.94 -18.53 10.17
N GLU A 18 35.47 -17.62 9.34
CA GLU A 18 36.81 -17.74 8.76
C GLU A 18 37.90 -17.83 9.85
N CYS A 19 37.79 -16.99 10.90
CA CYS A 19 38.70 -17.05 12.04
C CYS A 19 38.65 -18.39 12.80
N ILE A 20 37.46 -18.97 12.94
CA ILE A 20 37.27 -20.26 13.62
C ILE A 20 37.93 -21.39 12.81
N GLU A 21 37.73 -21.41 11.49
CA GLU A 21 38.34 -22.39 10.60
C GLU A 21 39.88 -22.34 10.65
N HIS A 22 40.46 -21.14 10.63
CA HIS A 22 41.91 -20.97 10.69
C HIS A 22 42.53 -21.31 12.04
N ILE A 23 41.80 -21.10 13.15
CA ILE A 23 42.32 -21.26 14.52
C ILE A 23 41.85 -22.59 15.14
N ARG A 24 41.26 -23.50 14.35
CA ARG A 24 40.69 -24.79 14.77
C ARG A 24 41.56 -25.61 15.74
N ASN A 25 42.89 -25.53 15.63
CA ASN A 25 43.83 -26.26 16.49
C ASN A 25 44.02 -25.63 17.90
N ASN A 26 43.54 -24.40 18.12
CA ASN A 26 43.61 -23.71 19.41
C ASN A 26 42.22 -23.62 20.05
N SER A 27 41.87 -24.68 20.79
CA SER A 27 40.56 -24.88 21.42
C SER A 27 40.07 -23.67 22.23
N THR A 28 40.92 -23.04 23.05
CA THR A 28 40.53 -21.90 23.89
C THR A 28 40.17 -20.65 23.09
N LYS A 29 40.87 -20.39 21.97
CA LYS A 29 40.55 -19.26 21.09
C LYS A 29 39.27 -19.53 20.29
N VAL A 30 39.10 -20.76 19.79
CA VAL A 30 37.90 -21.18 19.05
C VAL A 30 36.62 -20.94 19.86
N SER A 31 36.57 -21.39 21.12
CA SER A 31 35.38 -21.19 21.97
C SER A 31 35.01 -19.72 22.17
N LYS A 32 35.99 -18.81 22.25
CA LYS A 32 35.74 -17.37 22.38
C LYS A 32 35.10 -16.78 21.12
N PHE A 33 35.53 -17.24 19.94
CA PHE A 33 34.97 -16.78 18.66
C PHE A 33 33.59 -17.36 18.40
N GLU A 34 33.32 -18.61 18.81
CA GLU A 34 32.00 -19.23 18.75
C GLU A 34 30.96 -18.45 19.58
N VAL A 35 31.27 -18.14 20.85
CA VAL A 35 30.39 -17.34 21.71
C VAL A 35 30.09 -15.97 21.10
N ARG A 36 31.10 -15.35 20.46
CA ARG A 36 30.92 -14.07 19.79
C ARG A 36 30.02 -14.22 18.56
N ARG A 37 30.24 -15.23 17.73
CA ARG A 37 29.44 -15.53 16.54
C ARG A 37 27.97 -15.74 16.93
N ASP A 38 27.71 -16.55 17.95
CA ASP A 38 26.35 -16.86 18.39
C ASP A 38 25.62 -15.59 18.88
N LYS A 39 26.34 -14.71 19.59
CA LYS A 39 25.80 -13.40 19.99
C LYS A 39 25.48 -12.51 18.79
N VAL A 40 26.32 -12.51 17.76
CA VAL A 40 26.10 -11.72 16.54
C VAL A 40 24.89 -12.26 15.76
N ILE A 41 24.76 -13.59 15.66
CA ILE A 41 23.59 -14.26 15.05
C ILE A 41 22.30 -13.86 15.78
N GLN A 42 22.29 -13.88 17.12
CA GLN A 42 21.12 -13.44 17.90
C GLN A 42 20.73 -11.99 17.63
N LEU A 43 21.71 -11.09 17.49
CA LEU A 43 21.46 -9.69 17.17
C LEU A 43 20.89 -9.50 15.76
N LEU A 44 21.39 -10.26 14.78
CA LEU A 44 20.87 -10.26 13.42
C LEU A 44 19.41 -10.71 13.37
N TYR A 45 19.06 -11.81 14.05
CA TYR A 45 17.67 -12.27 14.14
C TYR A 45 16.76 -11.21 14.77
N LYS A 46 17.19 -10.60 15.88
CA LYS A 46 16.44 -9.53 16.53
C LYS A 46 16.23 -8.32 15.62
N GLN A 47 17.22 -7.98 14.79
CA GLN A 47 17.10 -6.90 13.80
C GLN A 47 16.07 -7.25 12.71
N LYS A 48 16.15 -8.46 12.13
CA LYS A 48 15.22 -8.94 11.11
C LYS A 48 13.78 -9.01 11.63
N GLU A 49 13.58 -9.45 12.88
CA GLU A 49 12.26 -9.44 13.51
C GLU A 49 11.72 -8.01 13.70
N ALA A 50 12.55 -7.07 14.14
CA ALA A 50 12.15 -5.69 14.32
C ALA A 50 11.79 -5.02 12.97
N GLU A 51 12.54 -5.32 11.91
CA GLU A 51 12.26 -4.85 10.56
C GLU A 51 10.96 -5.44 10.01
N LYS A 52 10.75 -6.75 10.16
CA LYS A 52 9.49 -7.41 9.78
C LYS A 52 8.29 -6.79 10.50
N ARG A 53 8.40 -6.53 11.82
CA ARG A 53 7.35 -5.87 12.60
C ARG A 53 7.07 -4.44 12.13
N LYS A 54 8.10 -3.70 11.70
CA LYS A 54 7.92 -2.35 11.12
C LYS A 54 7.16 -2.42 9.80
N LEU A 55 7.58 -3.32 8.91
CA LEU A 55 6.93 -3.53 7.62
C LEU A 55 5.47 -3.96 7.77
N GLU A 56 5.18 -4.89 8.68
CA GLU A 56 3.81 -5.33 8.99
C GLU A 56 2.95 -4.17 9.50
N ASN A 57 3.48 -3.35 10.42
CA ASN A 57 2.77 -2.16 10.92
C ASN A 57 2.52 -1.11 9.83
N GLU A 58 3.46 -0.92 8.89
CA GLU A 58 3.28 -0.03 7.74
C GLU A 58 2.24 -0.56 6.76
N ASN A 59 2.24 -1.86 6.48
CA ASN A 59 1.22 -2.52 5.67
C ASN A 59 -0.16 -2.37 6.30
N LEU A 60 -0.30 -2.66 7.60
CA LEU A 60 -1.57 -2.49 8.32
C LEU A 60 -2.09 -1.04 8.29
N LYS A 61 -1.20 -0.04 8.39
CA LYS A 61 -1.59 1.37 8.24
C LYS A 61 -2.05 1.68 6.82
N THR A 62 -1.32 1.19 5.83
CA THR A 62 -1.63 1.37 4.41
C THR A 62 -2.98 0.73 4.07
N GLU A 63 -3.20 -0.51 4.46
CA GLU A 63 -4.46 -1.24 4.29
C GLU A 63 -5.63 -0.51 4.99
N LYS A 64 -5.45 -0.07 6.24
CA LYS A 64 -6.47 0.72 6.94
C LYS A 64 -6.80 2.02 6.20
N SER A 65 -5.78 2.71 5.66
CA SER A 65 -5.99 3.93 4.88
C SER A 65 -6.74 3.68 3.57
N ILE A 66 -6.44 2.57 2.88
CA ILE A 66 -7.11 2.16 1.64
C ILE A 66 -8.56 1.77 1.94
N VAL A 67 -8.80 0.93 2.96
CA VAL A 67 -10.16 0.53 3.38
C VAL A 67 -10.97 1.76 3.79
N PHE A 68 -10.39 2.68 4.53
CA PHE A 68 -11.03 3.95 4.89
C PHE A 68 -11.34 4.83 3.67
N SER A 69 -10.43 4.93 2.71
CA SER A 69 -10.68 5.65 1.47
C SER A 69 -11.81 5.00 0.65
N ASN A 70 -11.83 3.66 0.55
CA ASN A 70 -12.87 2.93 -0.15
C ASN A 70 -14.23 3.01 0.56
N SER A 71 -14.26 3.04 1.89
CA SER A 71 -15.52 3.23 2.63
C SER A 71 -16.07 4.65 2.46
N LEU A 72 -15.20 5.67 2.38
CA LEU A 72 -15.61 7.04 2.00
C LEU A 72 -16.06 7.14 0.53
N LEU A 73 -15.48 6.33 -0.36
CA LEU A 73 -15.87 6.27 -1.78
C LEU A 73 -17.16 5.47 -2.03
N ARG A 74 -17.56 4.58 -1.10
CA ARG A 74 -18.93 4.02 -1.02
C ARG A 74 -19.92 5.09 -0.53
N SER A 75 -19.91 6.24 -1.19
CA SER A 75 -21.02 7.17 -1.10
C SER A 75 -22.30 6.44 -1.53
N ASN A 76 -23.43 6.73 -0.89
CA ASN A 76 -24.75 6.22 -1.26
C ASN A 76 -25.24 6.77 -2.62
N GLY A 77 -24.33 7.04 -3.55
CA GLY A 77 -24.62 7.52 -4.89
C GLY A 77 -25.36 6.46 -5.67
N ARG A 78 -26.49 6.84 -6.23
CA ARG A 78 -27.14 6.06 -7.28
C ARG A 78 -26.29 6.17 -8.53
N ALA A 79 -25.84 5.04 -9.06
CA ALA A 79 -25.16 5.00 -10.34
C ALA A 79 -26.08 5.57 -11.44
N ILE A 80 -25.48 6.24 -12.42
CA ILE A 80 -26.19 6.90 -13.51
C ILE A 80 -25.55 6.54 -14.85
N LEU A 81 -26.42 6.27 -15.81
CA LEU A 81 -26.14 5.94 -17.20
C LEU A 81 -26.27 7.21 -18.04
N GLN A 82 -25.28 7.46 -18.89
CA GLN A 82 -25.30 8.48 -19.93
C GLN A 82 -25.60 7.82 -21.27
N LEU A 83 -26.67 8.24 -21.92
CA LEU A 83 -27.18 7.72 -23.18
C LEU A 83 -27.23 8.85 -24.23
N THR A 84 -27.05 8.50 -25.51
CA THR A 84 -27.37 9.39 -26.63
C THR A 84 -28.89 9.50 -26.85
N ASP A 85 -29.31 10.41 -27.71
CA ASP A 85 -30.72 10.52 -28.14
C ASP A 85 -31.22 9.24 -28.82
N ASP A 86 -30.33 8.48 -29.47
CA ASP A 86 -30.61 7.15 -30.04
C ASP A 86 -30.65 6.03 -28.99
N MET A 87 -30.67 6.37 -27.70
CA MET A 87 -30.69 5.42 -26.58
C MET A 87 -29.47 4.48 -26.54
N VAL A 88 -28.33 4.89 -27.11
CA VAL A 88 -27.06 4.15 -27.06
C VAL A 88 -26.29 4.52 -25.82
N LEU A 89 -25.82 3.53 -25.07
CA LEU A 89 -25.04 3.74 -23.85
C LEU A 89 -23.64 4.30 -24.19
N ILE A 90 -23.33 5.48 -23.69
CA ILE A 90 -22.00 6.09 -23.80
C ILE A 90 -21.14 5.66 -22.62
N LYS A 91 -21.67 5.83 -21.40
CA LYS A 91 -20.88 5.66 -20.17
C LYS A 91 -21.75 5.42 -18.95
N ILE A 92 -21.19 4.68 -18.00
CA ILE A 92 -21.74 4.47 -16.66
C ILE A 92 -20.89 5.25 -15.67
N TYR A 93 -21.55 5.96 -14.75
CA TYR A 93 -20.93 6.66 -13.65
C TYR A 93 -21.47 6.12 -12.33
N ASP A 94 -20.60 5.97 -11.34
CA ASP A 94 -21.00 5.46 -10.03
C ASP A 94 -21.80 6.52 -9.25
N MET A 95 -21.66 7.79 -9.62
CA MET A 95 -22.34 8.92 -8.97
C MET A 95 -22.65 10.07 -9.93
N VAL A 96 -23.74 10.81 -9.65
CA VAL A 96 -24.03 12.11 -10.31
C VAL A 96 -22.83 13.05 -10.27
N ALA A 97 -22.14 13.14 -9.12
CA ALA A 97 -21.00 14.06 -8.97
C ALA A 97 -19.84 13.72 -9.92
N GLN A 98 -19.63 12.43 -10.21
CA GLN A 98 -18.64 11.97 -11.16
C GLN A 98 -19.04 12.36 -12.59
N ALA A 99 -20.31 12.20 -12.94
CA ALA A 99 -20.86 12.64 -14.22
C ALA A 99 -20.66 14.15 -14.40
N VAL A 100 -21.05 14.97 -13.41
CA VAL A 100 -20.88 16.44 -13.42
C VAL A 100 -19.43 16.85 -13.67
N ARG A 101 -18.46 16.19 -13.01
CA ARG A 101 -17.02 16.50 -13.20
C ARG A 101 -16.51 16.14 -14.60
N LYS A 102 -17.07 15.10 -15.22
CA LYS A 102 -16.63 14.61 -16.53
C LYS A 102 -17.33 15.29 -17.70
N THR A 103 -18.61 15.60 -17.56
CA THR A 103 -19.43 16.20 -18.62
C THR A 103 -19.64 17.70 -18.45
N GLY A 104 -19.40 18.25 -17.26
CA GLY A 104 -19.68 19.66 -16.95
C GLY A 104 -21.17 19.98 -16.79
N VAL A 105 -22.06 19.00 -16.94
CA VAL A 105 -23.52 19.20 -16.87
C VAL A 105 -23.94 19.38 -15.41
N ASN A 106 -24.90 20.28 -15.16
CA ASN A 106 -25.38 20.57 -13.82
C ASN A 106 -26.01 19.34 -13.13
N SER A 107 -25.66 19.14 -11.86
CA SER A 107 -26.10 18.01 -11.03
C SER A 107 -27.62 17.91 -10.87
N LYS A 108 -28.34 19.04 -10.87
CA LYS A 108 -29.81 19.06 -10.81
C LYS A 108 -30.43 18.53 -12.12
N GLY A 109 -29.94 19.00 -13.26
CA GLY A 109 -30.42 18.56 -14.58
C GLY A 109 -30.23 17.06 -14.80
N ILE A 110 -29.06 16.52 -14.44
CA ILE A 110 -28.80 15.07 -14.51
C ILE A 110 -29.81 14.29 -13.65
N ARG A 111 -30.06 14.73 -12.40
CA ARG A 111 -31.03 14.06 -11.52
C ARG A 111 -32.46 14.14 -12.03
N ASP A 112 -32.88 15.29 -12.54
CA ASP A 112 -34.23 15.48 -13.07
C ASP A 112 -34.45 14.69 -14.36
N ALA A 113 -33.42 14.59 -15.22
CA ALA A 113 -33.44 13.74 -16.40
C ALA A 113 -33.50 12.25 -16.03
N ALA A 114 -32.67 11.79 -15.08
CA ALA A 114 -32.70 10.41 -14.59
C ALA A 114 -34.04 10.01 -13.94
N LYS A 115 -34.76 10.97 -13.35
CA LYS A 115 -36.12 10.76 -12.82
C LYS A 115 -37.21 10.81 -13.89
N GLY A 116 -36.89 11.20 -15.12
CA GLY A 116 -37.86 11.41 -16.20
C GLY A 116 -38.63 12.74 -16.11
N VAL A 117 -38.23 13.66 -15.22
CA VAL A 117 -38.81 15.01 -15.14
C VAL A 117 -38.36 15.85 -16.34
N GLN A 118 -37.10 15.67 -16.78
CA GLN A 118 -36.56 16.28 -18.00
C GLN A 118 -36.28 15.21 -19.05
N LYS A 119 -36.44 15.54 -20.34
CA LYS A 119 -36.14 14.61 -21.44
C LYS A 119 -34.65 14.43 -21.68
N HIS A 120 -33.88 15.52 -21.57
CA HIS A 120 -32.44 15.55 -21.82
C HIS A 120 -31.77 16.54 -20.88
N ALA A 121 -30.50 16.30 -20.53
CA ALA A 121 -29.66 17.29 -19.85
C ALA A 121 -28.27 17.34 -20.53
N GLY A 122 -27.89 18.53 -20.99
CA GLY A 122 -26.62 18.74 -21.71
C GLY A 122 -26.51 17.98 -23.03
N GLY A 123 -27.62 17.70 -23.71
CA GLY A 123 -27.65 16.94 -24.97
C GLY A 123 -27.55 15.41 -24.80
N TYR A 124 -27.72 14.90 -23.57
CA TYR A 124 -27.72 13.47 -23.28
C TYR A 124 -28.97 13.07 -22.51
N ILE A 125 -29.37 11.81 -22.67
CA ILE A 125 -30.40 11.16 -21.86
C ILE A 125 -29.71 10.52 -20.66
N TRP A 126 -30.28 10.69 -19.46
CA TRP A 126 -29.74 10.16 -18.21
C TRP A 126 -30.72 9.15 -17.63
N LYS A 127 -30.23 8.01 -17.13
CA LYS A 127 -31.04 6.98 -16.44
C LYS A 127 -30.33 6.35 -15.25
#